data_AF-R9M2D8-F1
#
_entry.id   AF-R9M2D8-F1
#
_cell.length_a   1.000
_cell.length_b   1.000
_cell.length_c   1.000
_cell.angle_alpha   90.00
_cell.angle_beta   90.00
_cell.angle_gamma   90.00
#
_symmetry.space_group_name_H-M   'P 1'
#
loop_
_entity.id
_entity.type
_entity.pdbx_description
1 polymer ?
#
loop_
_entity_poly.entity_id
_entity_poly.type
_entity_poly.pdbx_seq_one_letter_code
_entity_poly.pdbx_strand_id
1 'polypeptide(L)'
;MNSEITQTVFGKTETGETALLYRIPNNTNDYIEITNYGCTMKSICIHDGQGSLRNVLSGGENLETCQQSAEGLGMIRDHLSPALSQCLSHKLWQTQEIGQNHIFLTCRLSEAESGLHTALTVGARIMWVNLNRIVIDLFSAPERGALIAPECNLVFHLTDTDDYALRSFCPQILSGGQTLPVEKTVYAEMAFVPLAESAPTLLSSPEEVKPIAELASGAAGLTISAYGNMDSLSVQKLPESSAALTQAMLYGISLKSGESFAGRLIYGFDRLYSPDEINSPKPSPFDIFL
;
A
#
# COMPACT_ATOMS: atom_id res chain seq x y z
N MET A 1 -20.22 -8.85 15.55
CA MET A 1 -19.22 -9.72 16.19
C MET A 1 -17.95 -8.89 16.37
N ASN A 2 -17.32 -8.92 17.55
CA ASN A 2 -15.99 -8.34 17.69
C ASN A 2 -15.00 -9.28 17.01
N SER A 3 -14.55 -8.91 15.81
CA SER A 3 -13.49 -9.63 15.12
C SER A 3 -12.15 -9.12 15.67
N GLU A 4 -11.44 -9.94 16.42
CA GLU A 4 -10.12 -9.60 16.98
C GLU A 4 -9.01 -9.95 15.98
N ILE A 5 -7.86 -9.29 16.10
CA ILE A 5 -6.66 -9.63 15.33
C ILE A 5 -6.19 -11.02 15.73
N THR A 6 -5.99 -11.90 14.75
CA THR A 6 -5.41 -13.24 14.99
C THR A 6 -3.98 -13.29 14.50
N GLN A 7 -3.17 -14.07 15.22
CA GLN A 7 -1.77 -14.29 14.90
C GLN A 7 -1.50 -15.78 14.72
N THR A 8 -0.83 -16.14 13.62
CA THR A 8 -0.39 -17.51 13.35
C THR A 8 1.10 -17.52 13.00
N VAL A 9 1.72 -18.71 13.05
CA VAL A 9 3.08 -18.89 12.54
C VAL A 9 3.02 -18.84 11.01
N PHE A 10 3.79 -17.93 10.41
CA PHE A 10 3.95 -17.85 8.97
C PHE A 10 5.04 -18.82 8.48
N GLY A 11 6.11 -18.96 9.26
CA GLY A 11 7.20 -19.88 8.98
C GLY A 11 8.42 -19.63 9.86
N LYS A 12 9.54 -20.27 9.53
CA LYS A 12 10.85 -19.99 10.15
C LYS A 12 11.80 -19.42 9.11
N THR A 13 12.55 -18.38 9.49
CA THR A 13 13.58 -17.81 8.64
C THR A 13 14.77 -18.76 8.50
N GLU A 14 15.69 -18.47 7.57
CA GLU A 14 16.96 -19.20 7.43
C GLU A 14 17.81 -19.19 8.71
N THR A 15 17.69 -18.12 9.51
CA THR A 15 18.33 -17.97 10.83
C THR A 15 17.60 -18.73 11.95
N GLY A 16 16.46 -19.36 11.65
CA GLY A 16 15.64 -20.12 12.59
C GLY A 16 14.64 -19.30 13.41
N GLU A 17 14.51 -18.00 13.13
CA GLU A 17 13.58 -17.10 13.80
C GLU A 17 12.16 -17.31 13.28
N THR A 18 11.16 -17.17 14.15
CA THR A 18 9.75 -17.40 13.77
C THR A 18 9.14 -16.13 13.17
N ALA A 19 8.73 -16.22 11.91
CA ALA A 19 7.88 -15.21 11.26
C ALA A 19 6.41 -15.45 11.60
N LEU A 20 5.67 -14.36 11.76
CA LEU A 20 4.27 -14.34 12.20
C LEU A 20 3.39 -13.72 11.12
N LEU A 21 2.20 -14.28 10.93
CA LEU A 21 1.15 -13.75 10.07
C LEU A 21 0.05 -13.17 10.96
N TYR A 22 -0.31 -11.91 10.70
CA TYR A 22 -1.37 -11.17 11.37
C TYR A 22 -2.55 -11.05 10.44
N ARG A 23 -3.73 -11.49 10.87
CA ARG A 23 -4.99 -11.21 10.19
C ARG A 23 -5.72 -10.10 10.95
N ILE A 24 -5.97 -8.98 10.27
CA ILE A 24 -6.67 -7.82 10.83
C ILE A 24 -8.05 -7.73 10.18
N PRO A 25 -9.12 -8.16 10.86
CA PRO A 25 -10.48 -8.09 10.34
C PRO A 25 -11.12 -6.72 10.61
N ASN A 26 -12.16 -6.38 9.87
CA ASN A 26 -13.08 -5.28 10.21
C ASN A 26 -14.46 -5.83 10.62
N ASN A 27 -15.42 -4.91 10.76
CA ASN A 27 -16.79 -5.22 11.15
C ASN A 27 -17.65 -5.83 10.01
N THR A 28 -17.20 -5.79 8.76
CA THR A 28 -17.88 -6.40 7.59
C THR A 28 -17.34 -7.79 7.25
N ASN A 29 -16.45 -8.35 8.09
CA ASN A 29 -15.75 -9.61 7.87
C ASN A 29 -14.80 -9.59 6.66
N ASP A 30 -14.49 -8.40 6.14
CA ASP A 30 -13.33 -8.17 5.27
C ASP A 30 -12.06 -8.13 6.14
N TYR A 31 -10.92 -8.50 5.58
CA TYR A 31 -9.67 -8.52 6.35
C TYR A 31 -8.44 -8.32 5.47
N ILE A 32 -7.35 -7.92 6.11
CA ILE A 32 -6.01 -7.96 5.53
C ILE A 32 -5.13 -8.95 6.29
N GLU A 33 -4.15 -9.52 5.59
CA GLU A 33 -3.12 -10.35 6.21
C GLU A 33 -1.73 -9.75 5.96
N ILE A 34 -0.94 -9.62 7.03
CA ILE A 34 0.40 -9.00 6.98
C ILE A 34 1.37 -9.92 7.73
N THR A 35 2.55 -10.14 7.18
CA THR A 35 3.64 -10.83 7.90
C THR A 35 4.68 -9.84 8.40
N ASN A 36 5.25 -10.11 9.58
CA ASN A 36 6.37 -9.32 10.08
C ASN A 36 7.69 -9.61 9.34
N TYR A 37 7.75 -10.62 8.50
CA TYR A 37 8.88 -10.79 7.59
C TYR A 37 8.77 -9.78 6.44
N GLY A 38 9.73 -8.86 6.36
CA GLY A 38 9.78 -7.82 5.34
C GLY A 38 8.72 -6.73 5.47
N CYS A 39 7.87 -6.77 6.51
CA CYS A 39 6.63 -6.00 6.56
C CYS A 39 5.83 -6.19 5.25
N THR A 40 5.43 -7.43 4.98
CA THR A 40 4.86 -7.83 3.69
C THR A 40 3.34 -7.97 3.81
N MET A 41 2.59 -7.30 2.93
CA MET A 41 1.16 -7.55 2.76
C MET A 41 0.98 -8.88 2.01
N LYS A 42 0.20 -9.79 2.57
CA LYS A 42 -0.01 -11.14 2.01
C LYS A 42 -1.40 -11.31 1.39
N SER A 43 -2.41 -10.63 1.91
CA SER A 43 -3.73 -10.64 1.28
C SER A 43 -4.55 -9.43 1.68
N ILE A 44 -5.44 -9.02 0.77
CA ILE A 44 -6.47 -8.02 1.00
C ILE A 44 -7.77 -8.68 0.56
N CYS A 45 -8.52 -9.22 1.52
CA CYS A 45 -9.72 -10.00 1.27
C CYS A 45 -10.96 -9.14 1.51
N ILE A 46 -11.67 -8.82 0.43
CA ILE A 46 -12.88 -7.99 0.46
C ILE A 46 -14.04 -8.69 -0.24
N HIS A 47 -15.27 -8.47 0.22
CA HIS A 47 -16.46 -9.00 -0.43
C HIS A 47 -16.78 -8.26 -1.74
N ASP A 48 -17.03 -9.02 -2.80
CA ASP A 48 -17.50 -8.51 -4.09
C ASP A 48 -19.00 -8.17 -4.09
N GLY A 49 -19.51 -7.67 -5.22
CA GLY A 49 -20.93 -7.32 -5.40
C GLY A 49 -21.92 -8.46 -5.14
N GLN A 50 -21.49 -9.73 -5.23
CA GLN A 50 -22.29 -10.92 -4.93
C GLN A 50 -22.16 -11.36 -3.47
N GLY A 51 -21.36 -10.67 -2.66
CA GLY A 51 -21.08 -11.03 -1.28
C GLY A 51 -20.08 -12.17 -1.14
N SER A 52 -19.30 -12.49 -2.18
CA SER A 52 -18.23 -13.49 -2.11
C SER A 52 -16.92 -12.81 -1.72
N LEU A 53 -16.19 -13.39 -0.77
CA LEU A 53 -14.91 -12.87 -0.34
C LEU A 53 -13.82 -13.17 -1.38
N ARG A 54 -13.07 -12.15 -1.82
CA ARG A 54 -12.02 -12.25 -2.82
C ARG A 54 -10.74 -11.55 -2.35
N ASN A 55 -9.59 -12.18 -2.58
CA ASN A 55 -8.29 -11.51 -2.46
C ASN A 55 -8.04 -10.61 -3.68
N VAL A 56 -7.78 -9.33 -3.44
CA VAL A 56 -7.49 -8.32 -4.49
C VAL A 56 -6.02 -7.92 -4.56
N LEU A 57 -5.18 -8.48 -3.70
CA LEU A 57 -3.73 -8.30 -3.76
C LEU A 57 -3.11 -9.37 -4.68
N SER A 58 -2.21 -8.94 -5.54
CA SER A 58 -1.30 -9.82 -6.27
C SER A 58 -0.13 -10.17 -5.35
N GLY A 59 0.12 -11.45 -5.13
CA GLY A 59 1.11 -11.93 -4.16
C GLY A 59 0.47 -12.41 -2.87
N GLY A 60 0.26 -13.72 -2.79
CA GLY A 60 -0.14 -14.47 -1.58
C GLY A 60 0.97 -15.44 -1.17
N GLU A 61 2.20 -14.99 -1.36
CA GLU A 61 3.43 -15.77 -1.33
C GLU A 61 3.70 -16.33 0.08
N ASN A 62 4.35 -17.49 0.13
CA ASN A 62 4.78 -18.10 1.39
C ASN A 62 6.14 -17.50 1.82
N LEU A 63 6.60 -17.85 3.03
CA LEU A 63 7.87 -17.34 3.55
C LEU A 63 9.07 -17.71 2.66
N GLU A 64 9.06 -18.89 2.04
CA GLU A 64 10.15 -19.34 1.17
C GLU A 64 10.29 -18.39 -0.03
N THR A 65 9.19 -18.05 -0.70
CA THR A 65 9.26 -17.09 -1.81
C THR A 65 9.69 -15.70 -1.33
N CYS A 66 9.23 -15.25 -0.16
CA CYS A 66 9.66 -13.97 0.40
C CYS A 66 11.17 -13.91 0.62
N GLN A 67 11.80 -15.02 1.03
CA GLN A 67 13.25 -15.10 1.25
C GLN A 67 14.05 -15.24 -0.06
N GLN A 68 13.48 -15.90 -1.07
CA GLN A 68 14.15 -16.18 -2.34
C GLN A 68 14.00 -15.03 -3.36
N SER A 69 13.03 -14.14 -3.16
CA SER A 69 12.80 -12.98 -4.03
C SER A 69 13.99 -12.02 -4.01
N ALA A 70 14.72 -11.91 -5.11
CA ALA A 70 15.91 -11.05 -5.18
C ALA A 70 15.62 -9.58 -4.81
N GLU A 71 14.47 -9.06 -5.25
CA GLU A 71 14.02 -7.69 -4.96
C GLU A 71 13.23 -7.59 -3.65
N GLY A 72 12.93 -8.73 -3.02
CA GLY A 72 12.07 -8.83 -1.84
C GLY A 72 10.60 -8.50 -2.12
N LEU A 73 9.72 -8.88 -1.20
CA LEU A 73 8.26 -8.65 -1.32
C LEU A 73 7.72 -7.64 -0.29
N GLY A 74 8.61 -7.00 0.48
CA GLY A 74 8.23 -6.01 1.49
C GLY A 74 7.45 -4.85 0.87
N MET A 75 6.41 -4.39 1.59
CA MET A 75 5.61 -3.27 1.12
C MET A 75 6.31 -1.93 1.38
N ILE A 76 7.24 -1.85 2.33
CA ILE A 76 7.98 -0.63 2.68
C ILE A 76 9.39 -0.69 2.10
N ARG A 77 9.76 0.34 1.33
CA ARG A 77 10.99 0.42 0.53
C ARG A 77 11.63 1.81 0.62
N ASP A 78 12.79 1.93 0.00
CA ASP A 78 13.48 3.19 -0.29
C ASP A 78 13.93 3.20 -1.76
N HIS A 79 13.30 4.03 -2.61
CA HIS A 79 13.55 4.00 -4.06
C HIS A 79 14.86 4.65 -4.49
N LEU A 80 15.54 5.38 -3.60
CA LEU A 80 16.88 5.90 -3.87
C LEU A 80 17.98 4.94 -3.41
N SER A 81 17.66 3.96 -2.56
CA SER A 81 18.61 2.97 -2.05
C SER A 81 18.09 1.53 -2.21
N PRO A 82 18.46 0.84 -3.30
CA PRO A 82 18.14 -0.57 -3.51
C PRO A 82 18.64 -1.47 -2.37
N ALA A 83 19.79 -1.16 -1.79
CA ALA A 83 20.34 -1.91 -0.65
C ALA A 83 19.45 -1.79 0.60
N LEU A 84 18.98 -0.57 0.91
CA LEU A 84 18.05 -0.36 2.01
C LEU A 84 16.72 -1.07 1.76
N SER A 85 16.17 -0.96 0.56
CA SER A 85 14.96 -1.67 0.14
C SER A 85 15.07 -3.19 0.31
N GLN A 86 16.19 -3.76 -0.12
CA GLN A 86 16.46 -5.18 0.00
C GLN A 86 16.53 -5.60 1.47
N CYS A 87 17.22 -4.83 2.31
CA CYS A 87 17.29 -5.11 3.75
C CYS A 87 15.93 -5.02 4.43
N LEU A 88 15.13 -3.99 4.14
CA LEU A 88 13.79 -3.85 4.71
C LEU A 88 12.90 -5.04 4.36
N SER A 89 13.01 -5.55 3.13
CA SER A 89 12.17 -6.65 2.62
C SER A 89 12.57 -8.04 3.13
N HIS A 90 13.82 -8.25 3.55
CA HIS A 90 14.33 -9.57 3.99
C HIS A 90 14.55 -9.67 5.51
N LYS A 91 14.29 -8.59 6.25
CA LYS A 91 14.46 -8.56 7.69
C LYS A 91 13.20 -9.02 8.39
N LEU A 92 13.36 -9.70 9.52
CA LEU A 92 12.26 -9.95 10.45
C LEU A 92 12.01 -8.68 11.27
N TRP A 93 10.86 -8.05 11.07
CA TRP A 93 10.45 -6.86 11.82
C TRP A 93 9.94 -7.26 13.21
N GLN A 94 10.22 -6.41 14.19
CA GLN A 94 9.76 -6.61 15.55
C GLN A 94 8.34 -6.06 15.70
N THR A 95 7.45 -6.86 16.28
CA THR A 95 6.10 -6.43 16.63
C THR A 95 6.13 -5.68 17.95
N GLN A 96 5.86 -4.38 17.90
CA GLN A 96 5.85 -3.49 19.06
C GLN A 96 4.46 -3.40 19.69
N GLU A 97 3.41 -3.45 18.88
CA GLU A 97 2.03 -3.31 19.34
C GLU A 97 1.07 -4.13 18.47
N ILE A 98 0.08 -4.75 19.11
CA ILE A 98 -1.12 -5.28 18.47
C ILE A 98 -2.30 -4.55 19.11
N GLY A 99 -2.94 -3.69 18.34
CA GLY A 99 -4.11 -2.94 18.76
C GLY A 99 -5.40 -3.69 18.43
N GLN A 100 -6.51 -2.96 18.48
CA GLN A 100 -7.83 -3.52 18.14
C GLN A 100 -7.97 -3.81 16.64
N ASN A 101 -7.44 -2.94 15.80
CA ASN A 101 -7.56 -3.00 14.34
C ASN A 101 -6.26 -2.58 13.62
N HIS A 102 -5.14 -2.62 14.35
CA HIS A 102 -3.83 -2.29 13.83
C HIS A 102 -2.73 -3.16 14.42
N ILE A 103 -1.62 -3.24 13.72
CA ILE A 103 -0.33 -3.69 14.24
C ILE A 103 0.70 -2.58 14.06
N PHE A 104 1.71 -2.53 14.93
CA PHE A 104 2.87 -1.68 14.78
C PHE A 104 4.14 -2.52 14.73
N LEU A 105 4.82 -2.46 13.59
CA LEU A 105 6.06 -3.18 13.31
C LEU A 105 7.22 -2.20 13.24
N THR A 106 8.39 -2.58 13.74
CA THR A 106 9.61 -1.79 13.65
C THR A 106 10.80 -2.61 13.19
N CYS A 107 11.67 -2.00 12.40
CA CYS A 107 12.92 -2.55 11.94
C CYS A 107 14.06 -1.58 12.24
N ARG A 108 15.07 -2.03 12.99
CA ARG A 108 16.31 -1.28 13.20
C ARG A 108 17.39 -1.83 12.28
N LEU A 109 18.06 -0.94 11.56
CA LEU A 109 19.12 -1.25 10.62
C LEU A 109 20.41 -0.57 11.06
N SER A 110 21.50 -1.31 11.01
CA SER A 110 22.85 -0.77 11.16
C SER A 110 23.33 -0.10 9.87
N GLU A 111 24.45 0.63 9.97
CA GLU A 111 25.13 1.23 8.81
C GLU A 111 25.55 0.17 7.78
N ALA A 112 26.05 -0.97 8.27
CA ALA A 112 26.51 -2.07 7.42
C ALA A 112 25.37 -2.74 6.64
N GLU A 113 24.16 -2.79 7.21
CA GLU A 113 22.98 -3.36 6.54
C GLU A 113 22.37 -2.36 5.56
N SER A 114 22.05 -1.16 6.03
CA SER A 114 21.27 -0.18 5.24
C SER A 114 22.04 0.44 4.07
N GLY A 115 23.38 0.38 4.09
CA GLY A 115 24.23 1.15 3.17
C GLY A 115 24.23 2.65 3.46
N LEU A 116 23.53 3.09 4.51
CA LEU A 116 23.58 4.47 4.99
C LEU A 116 24.77 4.66 5.92
N HIS A 117 25.27 5.89 5.99
CA HIS A 117 26.30 6.30 6.95
C HIS A 117 25.75 6.57 8.36
N THR A 118 24.58 6.01 8.67
CA THR A 118 23.93 6.08 9.98
C THR A 118 23.03 4.88 10.16
N ALA A 119 22.89 4.41 11.40
CA ALA A 119 21.81 3.49 11.73
C ALA A 119 20.46 4.20 11.51
N LEU A 120 19.46 3.40 11.14
CA LEU A 120 18.11 3.84 10.80
C LEU A 120 17.11 2.95 11.52
N THR A 121 16.08 3.55 12.11
CA THR A 121 14.90 2.82 12.56
C THR A 121 13.71 3.19 11.69
N VAL A 122 13.05 2.17 11.15
CA VAL A 122 11.82 2.29 10.37
C VAL A 122 10.67 1.68 11.16
N GLY A 123 9.54 2.34 11.21
CA GLY A 123 8.32 1.85 11.84
C GLY A 123 7.14 1.91 10.88
N ALA A 124 6.29 0.89 10.88
CA ALA A 124 5.07 0.85 10.08
C ALA A 124 3.90 0.45 10.97
N ARG A 125 2.94 1.37 11.15
CA ARG A 125 1.67 1.07 11.80
C ARG A 125 0.63 0.83 10.70
N ILE A 126 0.15 -0.40 10.60
CA ILE A 126 -0.81 -0.81 9.57
C ILE A 126 -2.15 -1.06 10.22
N MET A 127 -3.17 -0.37 9.72
CA MET A 127 -4.53 -0.37 10.25
C MET A 127 -5.51 -0.79 9.17
N TRP A 128 -6.48 -1.62 9.55
CA TRP A 128 -7.66 -1.89 8.73
C TRP A 128 -8.84 -1.22 9.41
N VAL A 129 -9.38 -0.18 8.79
CA VAL A 129 -10.47 0.60 9.38
C VAL A 129 -11.79 0.34 8.67
N ASN A 130 -12.88 0.67 9.37
CA ASN A 130 -14.24 0.55 8.85
C ASN A 130 -14.33 1.35 7.53
N LEU A 131 -15.06 0.83 6.54
CA LEU A 131 -15.10 1.26 5.13
C LEU A 131 -13.95 0.74 4.24
N ASN A 132 -13.34 -0.40 4.56
CA ASN A 132 -12.31 -1.03 3.74
C ASN A 132 -11.21 -0.04 3.34
N ARG A 133 -10.57 0.54 4.36
CA ARG A 133 -9.43 1.42 4.18
C ARG A 133 -8.24 0.80 4.90
N ILE A 134 -7.15 0.58 4.16
CA ILE A 134 -5.83 0.35 4.75
C ILE A 134 -5.26 1.73 5.06
N VAL A 135 -4.80 1.93 6.29
CA VAL A 135 -4.01 3.11 6.67
C VAL A 135 -2.65 2.64 7.15
N ILE A 136 -1.59 3.17 6.55
CA ILE A 136 -0.20 2.88 6.88
C ILE A 136 0.44 4.19 7.34
N ASP A 137 0.77 4.27 8.63
CA ASP A 137 1.65 5.32 9.15
C ASP A 137 3.08 4.81 9.12
N LEU A 138 3.92 5.46 8.34
CA LEU A 138 5.32 5.15 8.13
C LEU A 138 6.20 6.14 8.87
N PHE A 139 7.11 5.63 9.69
CA PHE A 139 8.05 6.41 10.48
C PHE A 139 9.47 6.05 10.07
N SER A 140 10.36 7.05 10.02
CA SER A 140 11.79 6.82 9.80
C SER A 140 12.61 7.79 10.63
N ALA A 141 13.54 7.25 11.42
CA ALA A 141 14.36 8.02 12.35
C ALA A 141 15.82 7.56 12.24
N PRO A 142 16.67 8.32 11.54
CA PRO A 142 18.10 8.05 11.50
C PRO A 142 18.80 8.61 12.75
N GLU A 143 19.86 7.94 13.22
CA GLU A 143 20.63 8.42 14.38
C GLU A 143 21.43 9.71 14.08
N ARG A 144 21.91 9.83 12.84
CA ARG A 144 22.60 11.01 12.28
C ARG A 144 21.87 11.48 11.02
N GLY A 145 22.29 12.61 10.46
CA GLY A 145 21.64 13.12 9.25
C GLY A 145 21.71 12.12 8.10
N ALA A 146 20.63 11.99 7.33
CA ALA A 146 20.54 11.07 6.19
C ALA A 146 19.59 11.60 5.12
N LEU A 147 19.80 11.16 3.88
CA LEU A 147 18.82 11.24 2.81
C LEU A 147 18.14 9.88 2.70
N ILE A 148 16.82 9.87 2.83
CA ILE A 148 15.99 8.67 2.65
C ILE A 148 14.87 9.00 1.69
N ALA A 149 14.36 8.02 0.96
CA ALA A 149 13.25 8.20 0.04
C ALA A 149 12.21 7.08 0.26
N PRO A 150 11.44 7.16 1.36
CA PRO A 150 10.53 6.09 1.73
C PRO A 150 9.43 5.90 0.68
N GLU A 151 9.11 4.65 0.43
CA GLU A 151 8.13 4.20 -0.55
C GLU A 151 7.23 3.12 0.08
N CYS A 152 5.97 3.09 -0.33
CA CYS A 152 5.15 1.90 -0.19
C CYS A 152 4.63 1.40 -1.53
N ASN A 153 4.88 0.13 -1.82
CA ASN A 153 4.44 -0.54 -3.03
C ASN A 153 3.43 -1.65 -2.71
N LEU A 154 2.25 -1.59 -3.33
CA LEU A 154 1.26 -2.67 -3.30
C LEU A 154 0.87 -3.04 -4.73
N VAL A 155 0.81 -4.34 -4.99
CA VAL A 155 0.41 -4.88 -6.30
C VAL A 155 -0.97 -5.50 -6.18
N PHE A 156 -1.87 -5.09 -7.07
CA PHE A 156 -3.27 -5.49 -7.06
C PHE A 156 -3.60 -6.38 -8.24
N HIS A 157 -4.44 -7.39 -8.00
CA HIS A 157 -5.05 -8.25 -9.00
C HIS A 157 -6.57 -8.19 -8.85
N LEU A 158 -7.21 -7.21 -9.49
CA LEU A 158 -8.63 -6.95 -9.31
C LEU A 158 -9.54 -7.88 -10.11
N THR A 159 -9.06 -8.40 -11.24
CA THR A 159 -9.81 -9.23 -12.19
C THR A 159 -8.81 -9.83 -13.18
N ASP A 160 -9.23 -10.86 -13.91
CA ASP A 160 -8.40 -11.47 -14.96
C ASP A 160 -8.45 -10.66 -16.27
N THR A 161 -9.22 -9.57 -16.29
CA THR A 161 -9.30 -8.62 -17.41
C THR A 161 -8.32 -7.47 -17.23
N ASP A 162 -7.79 -7.01 -18.35
CA ASP A 162 -6.86 -5.90 -18.40
C ASP A 162 -7.60 -4.56 -18.64
N ASP A 163 -8.58 -4.28 -17.78
CA ASP A 163 -9.56 -3.20 -17.94
C ASP A 163 -9.33 -2.02 -16.99
N TYR A 164 -8.11 -1.87 -16.48
CA TYR A 164 -7.77 -0.81 -15.55
C TYR A 164 -7.96 0.58 -16.15
N ALA A 165 -8.59 1.47 -15.39
CA ALA A 165 -8.67 2.89 -15.69
C ALA A 165 -8.18 3.72 -14.50
N LEU A 166 -7.48 4.81 -14.79
CA LEU A 166 -6.90 5.70 -13.80
C LEU A 166 -7.56 7.07 -13.87
N ARG A 167 -7.83 7.66 -12.72
CA ARG A 167 -8.17 9.07 -12.56
C ARG A 167 -7.20 9.70 -11.58
N SER A 168 -6.79 10.95 -11.83
CA SER A 168 -5.94 11.72 -10.91
C SER A 168 -6.67 12.94 -10.35
N PHE A 169 -6.30 13.32 -9.13
CA PHE A 169 -6.70 14.55 -8.45
C PHE A 169 -5.51 15.50 -8.21
N CYS A 170 -4.34 15.14 -8.73
CA CYS A 170 -3.11 15.89 -8.56
C CYS A 170 -3.11 17.17 -9.42
N PRO A 171 -2.40 18.22 -8.98
CA PRO A 171 -2.20 19.41 -9.81
C PRO A 171 -1.14 19.18 -10.91
N GLN A 172 -0.23 18.22 -10.74
CA GLN A 172 0.93 18.01 -11.60
C GLN A 172 1.22 16.53 -11.82
N ILE A 173 1.90 16.24 -12.94
CA ILE A 173 2.48 14.93 -13.24
C ILE A 173 3.95 15.08 -13.60
N LEU A 174 4.73 14.01 -13.43
CA LEU A 174 6.05 13.83 -14.01
C LEU A 174 5.96 12.83 -15.17
N SER A 175 6.28 13.28 -16.38
CA SER A 175 6.30 12.44 -17.58
C SER A 175 7.55 12.75 -18.40
N GLY A 176 8.30 11.72 -18.79
CA GLY A 176 9.55 11.90 -19.55
C GLY A 176 10.58 12.80 -18.85
N GLY A 177 10.60 12.82 -17.51
CA GLY A 177 11.47 13.68 -16.72
C GLY A 177 11.05 15.16 -16.64
N GLN A 178 9.90 15.52 -17.20
CA GLN A 178 9.35 16.88 -17.13
C GLN A 178 8.11 16.94 -16.27
N THR A 179 8.05 17.94 -15.40
CA THR A 179 6.86 18.25 -14.61
C THR A 179 5.88 19.05 -15.47
N LEU A 180 4.65 18.57 -15.59
CA LEU A 180 3.58 19.19 -16.37
C LEU A 180 2.34 19.42 -15.48
N PRO A 181 1.60 20.53 -15.66
CA PRO A 181 0.31 20.69 -15.00
C PRO A 181 -0.71 19.70 -15.56
N VAL A 182 -1.54 19.10 -14.69
CA VAL A 182 -2.54 18.09 -15.06
C VAL A 182 -3.54 18.60 -16.11
N GLU A 183 -3.88 19.88 -16.09
CA GLU A 183 -4.76 20.56 -17.07
C GLU A 183 -4.29 20.41 -18.53
N LYS A 184 -3.01 20.10 -18.76
CA LYS A 184 -2.43 19.90 -20.10
C LYS A 184 -2.28 18.43 -20.48
N THR A 185 -2.96 17.54 -19.77
CA THR A 185 -2.81 16.09 -19.88
C THR A 185 -4.16 15.42 -20.06
N VAL A 186 -4.17 14.11 -20.28
CA VAL A 186 -5.42 13.32 -20.37
C VAL A 186 -6.21 13.29 -19.06
N TYR A 187 -5.62 13.72 -17.93
CA TYR A 187 -6.26 13.73 -16.61
C TYR A 187 -6.96 15.06 -16.29
N ALA A 188 -6.97 16.04 -17.20
CA ALA A 188 -7.50 17.39 -16.95
C ALA A 188 -8.94 17.42 -16.42
N GLU A 189 -9.80 16.53 -16.92
CA GLU A 189 -11.23 16.51 -16.62
C GLU A 189 -11.58 15.68 -15.36
N MET A 190 -10.59 15.16 -14.63
CA MET A 190 -10.81 14.23 -13.52
C MET A 190 -11.78 13.09 -13.89
N ALA A 191 -11.62 12.58 -15.12
CA ALA A 191 -12.34 11.42 -15.62
C ALA A 191 -11.43 10.19 -15.56
N PHE A 192 -12.04 9.00 -15.50
CA PHE A 192 -11.31 7.75 -15.68
C PHE A 192 -10.83 7.66 -17.13
N VAL A 193 -9.52 7.48 -17.28
CA VAL A 193 -8.89 7.20 -18.58
C VAL A 193 -8.26 5.81 -18.54
N PRO A 194 -8.23 5.05 -19.64
CA PRO A 194 -7.57 3.75 -19.68
C PRO A 194 -6.13 3.83 -19.15
N LEU A 195 -5.72 2.89 -18.31
CA LEU A 195 -4.37 2.83 -17.77
C LEU A 195 -3.39 2.54 -18.91
N ALA A 196 -2.50 3.49 -19.18
CA ALA A 196 -1.45 3.32 -20.18
C ALA A 196 -0.34 2.36 -19.70
N GLU A 197 0.31 1.68 -20.64
CA GLU A 197 1.49 0.83 -20.36
C GLU A 197 2.60 1.60 -19.63
N SER A 198 2.76 2.90 -19.94
CA SER A 198 3.64 3.81 -19.23
C SER A 198 2.83 5.01 -18.75
N ALA A 199 2.27 4.88 -17.55
CA ALA A 199 1.59 5.99 -16.89
C ALA A 199 2.62 6.96 -16.26
N PRO A 200 2.30 8.26 -16.20
CA PRO A 200 3.16 9.22 -15.53
C PRO A 200 3.08 9.06 -14.00
N THR A 201 4.08 9.59 -13.29
CA THR A 201 4.00 9.73 -11.83
C THR A 201 3.13 10.95 -11.50
N LEU A 202 2.12 10.74 -10.67
CA LEU A 202 1.23 11.79 -10.20
C LEU A 202 1.88 12.49 -9.00
N LEU A 203 1.89 13.83 -8.98
CA LEU A 203 2.59 14.60 -7.95
C LEU A 203 1.58 15.33 -7.06
N SER A 204 1.69 15.13 -5.75
CA SER A 204 0.87 15.76 -4.72
C SER A 204 1.71 16.65 -3.81
N SER A 205 1.07 17.58 -3.10
CA SER A 205 1.73 18.33 -2.03
C SER A 205 1.74 17.48 -0.75
N PRO A 206 2.87 17.37 -0.03
CA PRO A 206 3.00 16.54 1.17
C PRO A 206 2.41 17.18 2.44
N GLU A 207 1.87 18.40 2.37
CA GLU A 207 1.44 19.15 3.56
C GLU A 207 0.13 18.63 4.18
N GLU A 208 -0.71 17.95 3.41
CA GLU A 208 -2.03 17.48 3.86
C GLU A 208 -2.35 16.11 3.27
N VAL A 209 -3.08 15.28 4.04
CA VAL A 209 -3.61 14.01 3.52
C VAL A 209 -4.69 14.31 2.49
N LYS A 210 -4.40 14.03 1.22
CA LYS A 210 -5.28 14.35 0.08
C LYS A 210 -5.47 13.15 -0.84
N PRO A 211 -6.59 13.11 -1.60
CA PRO A 211 -6.73 12.18 -2.70
C PRO A 211 -5.65 12.45 -3.74
N ILE A 212 -4.99 11.39 -4.20
CA ILE A 212 -3.96 11.45 -5.25
C ILE A 212 -4.55 10.90 -6.55
N ALA A 213 -5.12 9.70 -6.49
CA ALA A 213 -5.69 9.02 -7.65
C ALA A 213 -6.67 7.91 -7.27
N GLU A 214 -7.39 7.43 -8.27
CA GLU A 214 -8.21 6.23 -8.19
C GLU A 214 -7.90 5.30 -9.37
N LEU A 215 -7.67 4.03 -9.08
CA LEU A 215 -7.60 2.94 -10.05
C LEU A 215 -8.95 2.20 -10.04
N ALA A 216 -9.60 2.10 -11.18
CA ALA A 216 -10.86 1.37 -11.36
C ALA A 216 -10.65 0.10 -12.20
N SER A 217 -11.43 -0.94 -11.91
CA SER A 217 -11.74 -2.02 -12.84
C SER A 217 -13.25 -2.19 -12.91
N GLY A 218 -13.81 -2.04 -14.11
CA GLY A 218 -15.24 -2.19 -14.34
C GLY A 218 -15.69 -3.65 -14.20
N ALA A 219 -14.89 -4.59 -14.69
CA ALA A 219 -15.14 -6.02 -14.57
C ALA A 219 -15.09 -6.50 -13.11
N ALA A 220 -14.18 -5.93 -12.30
CA ALA A 220 -14.14 -6.21 -10.86
C ALA A 220 -15.27 -5.52 -10.08
N GLY A 221 -15.88 -4.47 -10.66
CA GLY A 221 -16.82 -3.59 -9.95
C GLY A 221 -16.17 -2.90 -8.75
N LEU A 222 -14.88 -2.53 -8.86
CA LEU A 222 -14.09 -2.02 -7.75
C LEU A 222 -13.23 -0.82 -8.16
N THR A 223 -13.10 0.12 -7.24
CA THR A 223 -12.12 1.22 -7.26
C THR A 223 -11.19 1.12 -6.07
N ILE A 224 -9.89 1.30 -6.33
CA ILE A 224 -8.86 1.55 -5.32
C ILE A 224 -8.54 3.04 -5.34
N SER A 225 -8.88 3.73 -4.27
CA SER A 225 -8.48 5.12 -4.04
C SER A 225 -7.14 5.17 -3.28
N ALA A 226 -6.22 6.02 -3.72
CA ALA A 226 -4.96 6.31 -3.02
C ALA A 226 -5.00 7.73 -2.43
N TYR A 227 -4.79 7.84 -1.12
CA TYR A 227 -4.64 9.10 -0.40
C TYR A 227 -3.37 9.05 0.44
N GLY A 228 -2.84 10.21 0.77
CA GLY A 228 -1.72 10.28 1.69
C GLY A 228 -1.11 11.66 1.73
N ASN A 229 0.01 11.75 2.44
CA ASN A 229 0.89 12.92 2.44
C ASN A 229 2.27 12.60 1.82
N MET A 230 2.35 11.50 1.07
CA MET A 230 3.47 11.23 0.18
C MET A 230 3.40 12.18 -1.01
N ASP A 231 4.54 12.61 -1.55
CA ASP A 231 4.58 13.61 -2.62
C ASP A 231 4.28 13.04 -4.01
N SER A 232 4.21 11.71 -4.14
CA SER A 232 4.01 11.06 -5.43
C SER A 232 3.25 9.74 -5.35
N LEU A 233 2.59 9.41 -6.46
CA LEU A 233 2.05 8.08 -6.76
C LEU A 233 2.41 7.70 -8.18
N SER A 234 3.09 6.57 -8.37
CA SER A 234 3.15 5.91 -9.68
C SER A 234 2.17 4.74 -9.74
N VAL A 235 1.60 4.54 -10.92
CA VAL A 235 0.72 3.41 -11.22
C VAL A 235 1.32 2.67 -12.39
N GLN A 236 1.69 1.41 -12.20
CA GLN A 236 2.31 0.60 -13.24
C GLN A 236 1.46 -0.62 -13.52
N LYS A 237 1.15 -0.82 -14.80
CA LYS A 237 0.55 -2.06 -15.26
C LYS A 237 1.61 -3.17 -15.28
N LEU A 238 1.23 -4.33 -14.77
CA LEU A 238 2.09 -5.51 -14.64
C LEU A 238 1.48 -6.69 -15.40
N PRO A 239 2.25 -7.76 -15.65
CA PRO A 239 1.72 -9.00 -16.21
C PRO A 239 0.54 -9.57 -15.40
N GLU A 240 -0.15 -10.55 -15.98
CA GLU A 240 -1.24 -11.28 -15.32
C GLU A 240 -2.39 -10.38 -14.84
N SER A 241 -2.72 -9.32 -15.59
CA SER A 241 -3.79 -8.38 -15.25
C SER A 241 -3.62 -7.74 -13.86
N SER A 242 -2.36 -7.51 -13.45
CA SER A 242 -2.02 -6.84 -12.19
C SER A 242 -1.65 -5.37 -12.41
N ALA A 243 -1.79 -4.56 -11.36
CA ALA A 243 -1.34 -3.17 -11.33
C ALA A 243 -0.66 -2.83 -10.00
N ALA A 244 0.53 -2.25 -10.05
CA ALA A 244 1.23 -1.72 -8.88
C ALA A 244 0.84 -0.27 -8.62
N LEU A 245 0.52 0.05 -7.37
CA LEU A 245 0.41 1.41 -6.87
C LEU A 245 1.55 1.66 -5.88
N THR A 246 2.30 2.72 -6.15
CA THR A 246 3.50 3.04 -5.41
C THR A 246 3.45 4.48 -4.93
N GLN A 247 3.24 4.70 -3.65
CA GLN A 247 3.32 6.03 -3.05
C GLN A 247 4.71 6.27 -2.45
N ALA A 248 5.35 7.39 -2.75
CA ALA A 248 6.74 7.63 -2.36
C ALA A 248 7.04 9.10 -2.08
N MET A 249 8.18 9.34 -1.44
CA MET A 249 8.82 10.66 -1.35
C MET A 249 9.82 10.80 -2.50
N LEU A 250 9.34 11.14 -3.69
CA LEU A 250 10.00 10.99 -4.99
C LEU A 250 11.44 11.53 -5.04
N TYR A 251 11.69 12.68 -4.41
CA TYR A 251 13.01 13.31 -4.39
C TYR A 251 13.82 13.01 -3.12
N GLY A 252 13.27 12.20 -2.22
CA GLY A 252 13.80 11.94 -0.91
C GLY A 252 13.61 13.10 0.08
N ILE A 253 13.85 12.80 1.34
CA ILE A 253 13.81 13.71 2.47
C ILE A 253 15.17 13.72 3.11
N SER A 254 15.76 14.90 3.26
CA SER A 254 16.96 15.09 4.06
C SER A 254 16.56 15.33 5.51
N LEU A 255 16.87 14.37 6.38
CA LEU A 255 16.67 14.47 7.82
C LEU A 255 18.00 14.82 8.49
N LYS A 256 17.98 15.74 9.45
CA LYS A 256 19.12 16.04 10.33
C LYS A 256 19.10 15.11 11.55
N SER A 257 20.21 15.10 12.30
CA SER A 257 20.24 14.38 13.58
C SER A 257 19.16 14.90 14.53
N GLY A 258 18.35 13.99 15.07
CA GLY A 258 17.20 14.31 15.92
C GLY A 258 15.90 14.61 15.16
N GLU A 259 15.91 14.63 13.82
CA GLU A 259 14.69 14.73 13.02
C GLU A 259 14.19 13.34 12.63
N SER A 260 12.87 13.23 12.44
CA SER A 260 12.20 12.01 12.00
C SER A 260 11.19 12.32 10.92
N PHE A 261 11.02 11.40 9.98
CA PHE A 261 9.93 11.41 9.02
C PHE A 261 8.69 10.70 9.57
N ALA A 262 7.51 11.24 9.25
CA ALA A 262 6.22 10.60 9.42
C ALA A 262 5.37 10.78 8.16
N GLY A 263 5.13 9.68 7.46
CA GLY A 263 4.25 9.60 6.29
C GLY A 263 2.97 8.83 6.63
N ARG A 264 1.88 9.16 5.96
CA ARG A 264 0.60 8.45 6.01
C ARG A 264 0.17 8.11 4.59
N LEU A 265 -0.12 6.84 4.39
CA LEU A 265 -0.62 6.28 3.15
C LEU A 265 -1.95 5.60 3.42
N ILE A 266 -2.91 5.79 2.52
CA ILE A 266 -4.25 5.24 2.63
C ILE A 266 -4.63 4.62 1.28
N TYR A 267 -5.08 3.39 1.33
CA TYR A 267 -5.69 2.69 0.19
C TYR A 267 -7.12 2.34 0.54
N GLY A 268 -8.07 2.81 -0.26
CA GLY A 268 -9.49 2.53 -0.06
C GLY A 268 -10.12 1.71 -1.15
N PHE A 269 -10.93 0.74 -0.74
CA PHE A 269 -11.58 -0.22 -1.64
C PHE A 269 -13.07 0.04 -1.65
N ASP A 270 -13.55 0.63 -2.74
CA ASP A 270 -14.95 1.02 -2.91
C ASP A 270 -15.57 0.27 -4.08
N ARG A 271 -16.82 -0.17 -3.92
CA ARG A 271 -17.55 -0.82 -5.00
C ARG A 271 -18.02 0.22 -6.01
N LEU A 272 -17.93 -0.12 -7.29
CA LEU A 272 -18.60 0.59 -8.35
C LEU A 272 -20.08 0.18 -8.34
N TYR A 273 -20.95 1.07 -7.88
CA TYR A 273 -22.39 0.87 -7.99
C TYR A 273 -22.83 1.05 -9.45
N SER A 274 -23.66 0.14 -9.93
CA SER A 274 -24.36 0.35 -11.21
C SER A 274 -25.34 1.53 -11.10
N PRO A 275 -25.66 2.22 -12.21
CA PRO A 275 -26.68 3.26 -12.22
C PRO A 275 -28.03 2.78 -11.65
N ASP A 276 -28.37 1.50 -11.86
CA ASP A 276 -29.59 0.90 -11.33
C ASP A 276 -29.52 0.71 -9.81
N GLU A 277 -28.37 0.35 -9.23
CA GLU A 277 -28.20 0.24 -7.78
C GLU A 277 -28.21 1.60 -7.07
N ILE A 278 -27.74 2.65 -7.74
CA ILE A 278 -27.80 4.03 -7.22
C ILE A 278 -29.24 4.54 -7.21
N ASN A 279 -30.01 4.26 -8.27
CA ASN A 279 -31.38 4.76 -8.44
C ASN A 279 -32.45 3.84 -7.84
N SER A 280 -32.11 2.58 -7.54
CA SER A 280 -33.03 1.55 -7.03
C SER A 280 -32.24 0.54 -6.18
N PRO A 281 -31.77 0.93 -4.98
CA PRO A 281 -31.04 0.03 -4.11
C PRO A 281 -31.92 -1.18 -3.76
N LYS A 282 -31.44 -2.39 -4.07
CA LYS A 282 -32.10 -3.62 -3.58
C LYS A 282 -31.99 -3.64 -2.06
N PRO A 283 -33.06 -4.02 -1.33
CA PRO A 283 -32.97 -4.15 0.11
C PRO A 283 -31.88 -5.16 0.46
N SER A 284 -30.88 -4.69 1.19
CA SER A 284 -29.80 -5.49 1.71
C SER A 284 -30.34 -6.34 2.87
N PRO A 285 -29.90 -7.60 3.04
CA PRO A 285 -30.20 -8.35 4.26
C PRO A 285 -29.64 -7.68 5.53
N PHE A 286 -28.83 -6.63 5.38
CA PHE A 286 -28.34 -5.78 6.48
C PHE A 286 -29.22 -4.53 6.75
N ASP A 287 -30.18 -4.20 5.89
CA ASP A 287 -31.10 -3.07 6.10
C ASP A 287 -32.03 -3.27 7.30
N ILE A 288 -32.15 -4.50 7.80
CA ILE A 288 -32.88 -4.82 9.03
C ILE A 288 -32.17 -4.35 10.31
N PHE A 289 -30.92 -3.88 10.20
CA PHE A 289 -30.12 -3.39 11.33
C PHE A 289 -29.95 -1.86 11.32
N LEU A 290 -30.56 -1.15 10.37
CA LEU A 290 -30.59 0.31 10.28
C LEU A 290 -31.90 0.89 10.83
#